data_AF-A0A2V9QAN8-F1
#
_entry.id   AF-A0A2V9QAN8-F1
#
_cell.length_a   1.000
_cell.length_b   1.000
_cell.length_c   1.000
_cell.angle_alpha   90.00
_cell.angle_beta   90.00
_cell.angle_gamma   90.00
#
_symmetry.space_group_name_H-M   'P 1'
#
loop_
_entity.id
_entity.type
_entity.pdbx_description
1 polymer ?
#
loop_
_entity_poly.entity_id
_entity_poly.type
_entity_poly.pdbx_seq_one_letter_code
_entity_poly.pdbx_strand_id
1 'polypeptide(L)'
;MEVPMTEVIAVRRLSWEGEPTREVVVSIGKPAEAPDGQGEFYCPIHTVGLGNDEILTAIFGVDGFQAIELALQFIGWRLADINSKNGGRLRWLDGELPKEWAQKEQ
;
A
#
# COMPACT_ATOMS: atom_id res chain seq x y z
N MET A 1 15.26 -6.16 8.27
CA MET A 1 15.16 -5.40 9.53
C MET A 1 13.69 -5.20 9.81
N GLU A 2 13.21 -5.56 10.99
CA GLU A 2 11.83 -5.25 11.39
C GLU A 2 11.80 -3.86 12.01
N VAL A 3 10.96 -2.98 11.47
CA VAL A 3 10.73 -1.63 11.99
C VAL A 3 9.25 -1.48 12.30
N PRO A 4 8.89 -0.74 13.36
CA PRO A 4 7.51 -0.66 13.82
C PRO A 4 6.63 0.17 12.88
N MET A 5 5.32 0.01 13.02
CA MET A 5 4.38 0.98 12.46
C MET A 5 4.54 2.33 13.16
N THR A 6 4.45 3.41 12.40
CA THR A 6 4.45 4.79 12.89
C THR A 6 3.04 5.37 12.92
N GLU A 7 2.90 6.66 13.27
CA GLU A 7 1.62 7.39 13.20
C GLU A 7 0.98 7.20 11.82
N VAL A 8 -0.25 6.69 11.76
CA VAL A 8 -0.96 6.51 10.49
C VAL A 8 -1.35 7.87 9.93
N ILE A 9 -0.87 8.18 8.73
CA ILE A 9 -1.15 9.45 8.03
C ILE A 9 -2.12 9.28 6.86
N ALA A 10 -2.34 8.05 6.38
CA ALA A 10 -3.33 7.75 5.35
C ALA A 10 -3.87 6.33 5.48
N VAL A 11 -5.15 6.17 5.13
CA VAL A 11 -5.82 4.87 5.04
C VAL A 11 -6.59 4.80 3.72
N ARG A 12 -6.53 3.63 3.08
CA ARG A 12 -7.28 3.30 1.88
C ARG A 12 -7.98 1.96 2.06
N ARG A 13 -9.24 1.91 1.63
CA ARG A 13 -10.09 0.71 1.66
C ARG A 13 -10.49 0.35 0.25
N LEU A 14 -10.34 -0.92 -0.08
CA LEU A 14 -10.75 -1.51 -1.34
C LEU A 14 -11.70 -2.66 -1.05
N SER A 15 -12.67 -2.87 -1.92
CA SER A 15 -13.60 -4.00 -1.87
C SER A 15 -13.42 -4.88 -3.10
N TRP A 16 -13.99 -6.07 -3.03
CA TRP A 16 -14.06 -6.98 -4.16
C TRP A 16 -15.42 -6.85 -4.84
N GLU A 17 -15.41 -6.80 -6.18
CA GLU A 17 -16.62 -6.82 -7.00
C GLU A 17 -17.47 -8.05 -6.69
N GLY A 18 -18.74 -7.81 -6.30
CA GLY A 18 -19.67 -8.85 -5.86
C GLY A 18 -19.50 -9.31 -4.40
N GLU A 19 -18.46 -8.86 -3.69
CA GLU A 19 -18.15 -9.23 -2.30
C GLU A 19 -17.80 -7.96 -1.48
N PRO A 20 -18.73 -7.01 -1.28
CA PRO A 20 -18.42 -5.70 -0.68
C PRO A 20 -18.00 -5.76 0.80
N THR A 21 -18.32 -6.86 1.49
CA THR A 21 -17.91 -7.11 2.88
C THR A 21 -16.49 -7.63 3.00
N ARG A 22 -15.88 -8.07 1.89
CA ARG A 22 -14.49 -8.47 1.85
C ARG A 22 -13.68 -7.22 1.51
N GLU A 23 -12.89 -6.74 2.46
CA GLU A 23 -12.12 -5.52 2.32
C GLU A 23 -10.62 -5.81 2.28
N VAL A 24 -9.88 -5.00 1.52
CA VAL A 24 -8.43 -4.83 1.65
C VAL A 24 -8.20 -3.44 2.21
N VAL A 25 -7.50 -3.35 3.34
CA VAL A 25 -7.16 -2.06 3.96
C VAL A 25 -5.66 -1.86 3.90
N VAL A 26 -5.25 -0.71 3.36
CA VAL A 26 -3.86 -0.28 3.31
C VAL A 26 -3.72 0.97 4.18
N SER A 27 -2.86 0.92 5.17
CA SER A 27 -2.51 2.05 6.03
C SER A 27 -1.06 2.46 5.77
N ILE A 28 -0.81 3.77 5.69
CA ILE A 28 0.51 4.35 5.49
C ILE A 28 0.90 5.08 6.77
N GLY A 29 2.03 4.70 7.35
CA GLY A 29 2.62 5.40 8.48
C GLY A 29 3.48 6.59 8.04
N LYS A 30 3.57 7.59 8.92
CA LYS A 30 4.45 8.74 8.77
C LYS A 30 5.90 8.27 8.56
N PRO A 31 6.62 8.79 7.55
CA PRO A 31 8.03 8.50 7.39
C PRO A 31 8.82 8.87 8.66
N ALA A 32 9.77 8.01 9.03
CA ALA A 32 10.60 8.19 10.22
C ALA A 32 12.03 7.70 9.95
N GLU A 33 12.98 8.19 10.73
CA GLU A 33 14.36 7.69 10.72
C GLU A 33 14.39 6.21 11.14
N ALA A 34 15.19 5.42 10.43
CA ALA A 34 15.43 4.03 10.77
C ALA A 34 16.13 3.95 12.14
N PRO A 35 15.75 3.00 13.02
CA PRO A 35 16.31 2.89 14.36
C PRO A 35 17.81 2.59 14.42
N ASP A 36 18.41 2.19 13.30
CA ASP A 36 19.82 1.80 13.22
C ASP A 36 20.79 2.99 13.18
N GLY A 37 20.25 4.22 13.06
CA GLY A 37 21.04 5.45 13.09
C GLY A 37 21.92 5.66 11.87
N GLN A 38 21.68 4.96 10.76
CA GLN A 38 22.47 5.11 9.53
C GLN A 38 22.01 6.28 8.63
N GLY A 39 21.06 7.08 9.11
CA GLY A 39 20.50 8.22 8.37
C GLY A 39 19.50 7.81 7.28
N GLU A 40 19.13 6.52 7.22
CA GLU A 40 18.05 6.05 6.36
C GLU A 40 16.69 6.39 6.95
N PHE A 41 15.71 6.66 6.10
CA PHE A 41 14.32 6.81 6.47
C PHE A 41 13.53 5.60 5.99
N TYR A 42 12.43 5.31 6.65
CA TYR A 42 11.46 4.33 6.19
C TYR A 42 10.04 4.88 6.26
N CYS A 43 9.19 4.38 5.39
CA CYS A 43 7.74 4.56 5.43
C CYS A 43 7.09 3.18 5.61
N PRO A 44 6.47 2.90 6.77
CA PRO A 44 5.82 1.63 7.01
C PRO A 44 4.42 1.60 6.37
N ILE A 45 4.14 0.48 5.71
CA ILE A 45 2.87 0.17 5.06
C ILE A 45 2.29 -1.04 5.75
N HIS A 46 1.04 -0.92 6.19
CA HIS A 46 0.32 -2.02 6.80
C HIS A 46 -0.85 -2.43 5.89
N THR A 47 -0.86 -3.69 5.46
CA THR A 47 -1.91 -4.24 4.59
C THR A 47 -2.61 -5.42 5.26
N VAL A 48 -3.94 -5.35 5.34
CA VAL A 48 -4.83 -6.41 5.85
C VAL A 48 -5.89 -6.78 4.81
N GLY A 49 -6.43 -7.99 4.92
CA GLY A 49 -7.54 -8.46 4.07
C GLY A 49 -7.13 -9.21 2.80
N LEU A 50 -5.86 -9.60 2.69
CA LEU A 50 -5.34 -10.46 1.60
C LEU A 50 -5.42 -11.95 1.93
N GLY A 51 -6.40 -12.36 2.74
CA GLY A 51 -6.51 -13.71 3.31
C GLY A 51 -6.31 -13.67 4.82
N ASN A 52 -5.54 -14.63 5.36
CA ASN A 52 -5.14 -14.65 6.77
C ASN A 52 -3.88 -13.80 7.05
N ASP A 53 -3.33 -13.15 6.03
CA ASP A 53 -2.05 -12.45 6.12
C ASP A 53 -2.27 -10.98 6.51
N GLU A 54 -1.69 -10.62 7.66
CA GLU A 54 -1.42 -9.24 8.07
C GLU A 54 0.03 -8.93 7.69
N ILE A 55 0.25 -7.97 6.79
CA ILE A 55 1.57 -7.68 6.24
C ILE A 55 1.99 -6.27 6.62
N LEU A 56 3.00 -6.17 7.47
CA LEU A 56 3.76 -4.93 7.71
C LEU A 56 4.99 -4.91 6.81
N THR A 57 5.08 -3.92 5.93
CA THR A 57 6.21 -3.73 5.01
C THR A 57 6.83 -2.36 5.24
N ALA A 58 8.15 -2.31 5.38
CA ALA A 58 8.88 -1.05 5.45
C ALA A 58 9.57 -0.76 4.13
N ILE A 59 9.35 0.44 3.59
CA ILE A 59 10.01 0.91 2.38
C ILE A 59 11.01 1.99 2.76
N PHE A 60 12.27 1.77 2.40
CA PHE A 60 13.38 2.64 2.79
C PHE A 60 13.69 3.66 1.70
N GLY A 61 14.17 4.83 2.12
CA GLY A 61 14.64 5.91 1.26
C GLY A 61 15.72 6.73 1.96
N VAL A 62 16.44 7.55 1.20
CA VAL A 62 17.50 8.43 1.70
C VAL A 62 16.96 9.56 2.59
N ASP A 63 15.67 9.86 2.46
CA ASP A 63 14.94 10.79 3.32
C ASP A 63 13.46 10.37 3.43
N GLY A 64 12.71 11.08 4.29
CA GLY A 64 11.29 10.80 4.50
C GLY A 64 10.42 11.01 3.26
N PHE A 65 10.81 11.89 2.34
CA PHE A 65 10.07 12.16 1.11
C PHE A 65 10.25 11.02 0.09
N GLN A 66 11.49 10.58 -0.13
CA GLN A 66 11.76 9.43 -1.00
C GLN A 66 11.12 8.16 -0.42
N ALA A 67 11.20 7.95 0.90
CA ALA A 67 10.59 6.77 1.52
C ALA A 67 9.08 6.70 1.27
N ILE A 68 8.33 7.81 1.37
CA ILE A 68 6.89 7.81 1.07
C ILE A 68 6.60 7.70 -0.43
N GLU A 69 7.42 8.32 -1.29
CA GLU A 69 7.27 8.22 -2.75
C GLU A 69 7.41 6.76 -3.22
N LEU A 70 8.46 6.07 -2.77
CA LEU A 70 8.67 4.64 -3.04
C LEU A 70 7.58 3.78 -2.41
N ALA A 71 7.09 4.13 -1.22
CA ALA A 71 5.98 3.42 -0.58
C ALA A 71 4.70 3.50 -1.42
N LEU A 72 4.38 4.66 -1.99
CA LEU A 72 3.22 4.83 -2.87
C LEU A 72 3.37 4.01 -4.17
N GLN A 73 4.56 3.99 -4.78
CA GLN A 73 4.83 3.13 -5.94
C GLN A 73 4.65 1.64 -5.60
N PHE A 74 5.20 1.20 -4.47
CA PHE A 74 5.07 -0.16 -3.99
C PHE A 74 3.61 -0.56 -3.77
N ILE A 75 2.81 0.29 -3.13
CA ILE A 75 1.37 0.06 -2.94
C ILE A 75 0.66 -0.10 -4.29
N GLY A 76 0.94 0.80 -5.23
CA GLY A 76 0.35 0.74 -6.58
C GLY A 76 0.68 -0.58 -7.29
N TRP A 77 1.96 -0.96 -7.32
CA TRP A 77 2.40 -2.23 -7.91
C TRP A 77 1.78 -3.43 -7.22
N ARG A 78 1.75 -3.45 -5.89
CA ARG A 78 1.24 -4.56 -5.09
C ARG A 78 -0.25 -4.75 -5.29
N LEU A 79 -1.04 -3.68 -5.27
CA LEU A 79 -2.48 -3.73 -5.53
C LEU A 79 -2.79 -4.16 -6.96
N ALA A 80 -1.99 -3.75 -7.94
CA ALA A 80 -2.12 -4.20 -9.33
C ALA A 80 -1.85 -5.71 -9.47
N ASP A 81 -0.78 -6.23 -8.84
CA ASP A 81 -0.45 -7.66 -8.79
C ASP A 81 -1.56 -8.49 -8.12
N ILE A 82 -2.09 -8.00 -7.00
CA ILE A 82 -3.22 -8.65 -6.30
C ILE A 82 -4.46 -8.65 -7.19
N ASN A 83 -4.78 -7.51 -7.81
CA ASN A 83 -5.95 -7.39 -8.65
C ASN A 83 -5.87 -8.34 -9.86
N SER A 84 -4.73 -8.39 -10.55
CA SER A 84 -4.53 -9.26 -11.71
C SER A 84 -4.67 -10.75 -11.35
N LYS A 85 -4.07 -11.19 -10.23
CA LYS A 85 -4.16 -12.57 -9.73
C LYS A 85 -5.58 -12.98 -9.28
N ASN A 86 -6.46 -12.02 -9.05
CA ASN A 86 -7.83 -12.26 -8.58
C ASN A 86 -8.90 -11.89 -9.63
N GLY A 87 -8.51 -11.81 -10.91
CA GLY A 87 -9.42 -11.61 -12.03
C GLY A 87 -9.89 -10.17 -12.23
N GLY A 88 -9.14 -9.18 -11.75
CA GLY A 88 -9.44 -7.77 -12.00
C GLY A 88 -10.63 -7.22 -11.21
N ARG A 89 -10.98 -7.83 -10.06
CA ARG A 89 -12.19 -7.54 -9.28
C ARG A 89 -12.02 -6.53 -8.14
N LEU A 90 -10.82 -6.03 -7.90
CA LEU A 90 -10.57 -5.06 -6.83
C LEU A 90 -11.12 -3.69 -7.23
N ARG A 91 -11.84 -3.04 -6.32
CA ARG A 91 -12.48 -1.72 -6.52
C ARG A 91 -12.18 -0.82 -5.33
N TRP A 92 -12.12 0.48 -5.55
CA TRP A 92 -12.12 1.41 -4.44
C TRP A 92 -13.50 1.42 -3.79
N LEU A 93 -13.54 1.52 -2.46
CA LEU A 93 -14.82 1.58 -1.72
C LEU A 93 -15.66 2.81 -2.11
N ASP A 94 -15.03 3.87 -2.62
CA ASP A 94 -15.64 5.20 -2.84
C ASP A 94 -15.80 5.59 -4.33
N GLY A 95 -15.49 4.72 -5.31
CA GLY A 95 -15.73 5.01 -6.74
C GLY A 95 -14.71 4.42 -7.72
N GLU A 96 -15.09 4.30 -9.00
CA GLU A 96 -14.28 3.71 -10.07
C GLU A 96 -12.84 4.25 -10.12
N LEU A 97 -11.88 3.39 -10.51
CA LEU A 97 -10.50 3.78 -10.83
C LEU A 97 -10.50 4.98 -11.80
N PRO A 98 -9.56 5.95 -11.66
CA PRO A 98 -9.34 6.95 -12.71
C PRO A 98 -9.16 6.22 -14.04
N LYS A 99 -10.02 6.54 -15.02
CA LYS A 99 -10.05 5.85 -16.34
C LYS A 99 -8.69 5.87 -17.04
N GLU A 100 -7.86 6.84 -16.70
CA GLU A 100 -6.49 7.05 -17.18
C GLU A 100 -5.52 5.91 -16.79
N TRP A 101 -5.84 5.11 -15.77
CA TRP A 101 -5.01 3.99 -15.31
C TRP A 101 -5.48 2.63 -15.84
N ALA A 102 -6.62 2.59 -16.53
CA ALA A 102 -7.19 1.37 -17.09
C ALA A 102 -6.59 0.97 -18.45
N GLN A 103 -5.79 1.84 -19.09
CA GLN A 103 -5.16 1.54 -20.37
C GLN A 103 -3.78 2.19 -20.50
N LYS A 104 -2.73 1.36 -20.37
CA LYS A 104 -1.51 1.48 -21.18
C LYS A 104 -0.94 0.09 -21.46
N GLU A 105 -1.57 -0.60 -22.40
CA GLU A 105 -0.86 -1.52 -23.28
C GLU A 105 -1.04 -1.01 -24.71
N GLN A 106 -0.03 -0.29 -25.20
CA GLN A 106 0.34 -0.12 -26.61
C GLN A 106 1.86 -0.03 -26.67
#